data_AF-A0A812P4X1-F1
#
_entry.id   AF-A0A812P4X1-F1
#
_cell.length_a   1.000
_cell.length_b   1.000
_cell.length_c   1.000
_cell.angle_alpha   90.00
_cell.angle_beta   90.00
_cell.angle_gamma   90.00
#
_symmetry.space_group_name_H-M   'P 1'
#
loop_
_entity.id
_entity.type
_entity.pdbx_description
1 polymer ?
#
loop_
_entity_poly.entity_id
_entity_poly.type
_entity_poly.pdbx_seq_one_letter_code
_entity_poly.pdbx_strand_id
1 'polypeptide(L)' 'VWDADSGNLDCRLMGHIGVVSSVAVCPTNSELLATGGEDHTVRLWDLRDIEPSSQLARMSREKVTGVNLAHFTLKGHE' A
#
# COMPACT_ATOMS: atom_id res chain seq x y z
N VAL A 1 -6.63 -3.44 4.71
CA VAL A 1 -7.12 -4.32 3.64
C VAL A 1 -8.15 -5.24 4.24
N TRP A 2 -9.24 -5.45 3.52
CA TRP A 2 -10.36 -6.27 3.94
C TRP A 2 -10.46 -7.46 2.99
N ASP A 3 -10.74 -8.63 3.54
CA ASP A 3 -11.12 -9.80 2.76
C ASP A 3 -12.55 -9.58 2.23
N ALA A 4 -12.71 -9.61 0.91
CA ALA A 4 -13.99 -9.28 0.28
C ALA A 4 -15.06 -10.36 0.50
N ASP A 5 -14.64 -11.61 0.68
CA ASP A 5 -15.54 -12.77 0.76
C ASP A 5 -16.11 -12.95 2.18
N SER A 6 -15.27 -12.77 3.20
CA SER A 6 -15.62 -12.90 4.61
C SER A 6 -15.97 -11.56 5.27
N GLY A 7 -15.59 -10.44 4.66
CA GLY A 7 -15.76 -9.10 5.22
C GLY A 7 -14.85 -8.81 6.41
N ASN A 8 -13.87 -9.67 6.69
CA ASN A 8 -12.95 -9.50 7.80
C ASN A 8 -11.87 -8.45 7.47
N LEU A 9 -11.41 -7.76 8.52
CA LEU A 9 -10.27 -6.85 8.40
C LEU A 9 -8.98 -7.66 8.56
N ASP A 10 -8.29 -7.90 7.44
CA ASP A 10 -7.03 -8.63 7.46
C ASP A 10 -5.87 -7.77 7.98
N CYS A 11 -5.80 -6.51 7.56
CA CYS A 11 -4.72 -5.64 7.98
C CYS A 11 -5.04 -4.14 8.00
N ARG A 12 -4.29 -3.39 8.81
CA ARG A 12 -4.26 -1.93 8.82
C ARG A 12 -2.93 -1.45 8.25
N LEU A 13 -3.01 -0.61 7.22
CA LEU A 13 -1.85 0.05 6.63
C LEU A 13 -1.59 1.35 7.39
N MET A 14 -0.71 1.31 8.38
CA MET A 14 -0.41 2.46 9.26
C MET A 14 0.99 3.02 8.99
N GLY A 15 1.11 4.33 8.83
CA GLY A 15 2.42 4.96 8.78
C GLY A 15 2.48 6.33 8.11
N HIS A 16 1.55 6.65 7.22
CA HIS A 16 1.48 8.00 6.66
C HIS A 16 1.19 9.03 7.77
N ILE A 17 1.88 10.16 7.71
CA ILE A 17 1.76 11.26 8.69
C ILE A 17 0.74 12.32 8.22
N GLY A 18 0.15 12.11 7.03
CA GLY A 18 -0.87 12.97 6.43
C GLY A 18 -1.95 12.14 5.71
N VAL A 19 -2.86 12.84 5.03
CA VAL A 19 -3.94 12.19 4.27
C VAL A 19 -3.33 11.32 3.18
N VAL A 20 -3.81 10.08 3.08
CA VAL A 20 -3.50 9.21 1.93
C VAL A 20 -4.35 9.69 0.76
N SER A 21 -3.69 10.18 -0.28
CA SER A 21 -4.35 10.79 -1.43
C SER A 21 -4.41 9.86 -2.64
N SER A 22 -3.67 8.74 -2.63
CA SER A 22 -3.65 7.78 -3.72
C SER A 22 -3.35 6.36 -3.22
N VAL A 23 -3.94 5.37 -3.90
CA VAL A 23 -3.68 3.94 -3.70
C VAL A 23 -3.60 3.25 -5.06
N ALA A 24 -2.64 2.35 -5.22
CA ALA A 24 -2.46 1.54 -6.41
C ALA A 24 -2.17 0.09 -6.02
N VAL A 25 -2.79 -0.85 -6.74
CA VAL A 25 -2.52 -2.29 -6.61
C VAL A 25 -1.65 -2.76 -7.77
N CYS A 26 -0.76 -3.71 -7.54
CA CYS A 26 -0.01 -4.32 -8.62
C CYS A 26 -0.92 -5.32 -9.38
N PRO A 27 -1.11 -5.15 -10.70
CA PRO A 27 -2.00 -6.03 -11.47
C PRO A 27 -1.44 -7.44 -11.64
N THR A 28 -0.12 -7.63 -11.53
CA THR A 28 0.52 -8.95 -11.63
C THR A 28 0.73 -9.61 -10.27
N ASN A 29 0.66 -8.84 -9.18
CA ASN A 29 0.81 -9.35 -7.82
C ASN A 29 -0.18 -8.64 -6.88
N SER A 30 -1.31 -9.28 -6.61
CA SER A 30 -2.37 -8.75 -5.73
C SER A 30 -1.91 -8.49 -4.29
N GLU A 31 -0.76 -9.03 -3.89
CA GLU A 31 -0.20 -8.89 -2.55
C GLU A 31 0.72 -7.66 -2.44
N LEU A 32 0.93 -6.91 -3.53
CA LEU A 32 1.68 -5.65 -3.52
C LEU A 32 0.76 -4.45 -3.73
N LEU A 33 0.88 -3.49 -2.81
CA LEU A 33 0.07 -2.26 -2.83
C LEU A 33 0.97 -1.05 -2.58
N ALA A 34 0.75 0.04 -3.30
CA ALA A 34 1.42 1.31 -3.08
C ALA A 34 0.42 2.37 -2.60
N THR A 35 0.81 3.17 -1.61
CA THR A 35 0.05 4.34 -1.17
C THR A 35 0.90 5.60 -1.28
N GLY A 36 0.27 6.69 -1.71
CA GLY A 36 0.86 8.03 -1.72
C GLY A 36 0.09 8.94 -0.75
N GLY A 37 0.82 9.78 -0.01
CA GLY A 37 0.21 10.69 0.96
C GLY A 37 0.77 12.11 0.90
N GLU A 38 0.05 13.03 1.55
CA GLU A 38 0.46 14.43 1.72
C GLU A 38 1.76 14.58 2.53
N ASP A 39 2.22 13.52 3.20
CA ASP A 39 3.53 13.47 3.85
C ASP A 39 4.71 13.36 2.85
N HIS A 40 4.43 13.56 1.56
CA HIS A 40 5.38 13.50 0.44
C HIS A 40 6.16 12.18 0.38
N THR A 41 5.51 11.10 0.80
CA THR A 41 6.09 9.76 0.72
C THR A 41 5.21 8.83 -0.09
N VAL A 42 5.87 7.87 -0.73
CA VAL A 42 5.22 6.68 -1.26
C VAL A 42 5.62 5.52 -0.37
N ARG A 43 4.64 4.69 -0.02
CA ARG A 43 4.84 3.49 0.77
C ARG A 43 4.42 2.29 -0.04
N LEU A 44 5.29 1.29 -0.08
CA LEU A 44 4.99 0.00 -0.66
C LEU A 44 4.68 -0.98 0.48
N TRP A 45 3.57 -1.68 0.33
CA TRP A 45 3.04 -2.65 1.28
C TRP A 45 3.12 -4.02 0.65
N ASP A 46 3.74 -4.94 1.38
CA ASP A 46 3.77 -6.36 1.06
C ASP A 46 2.76 -7.07 1.97
N LEU A 47 1.71 -7.61 1.36
CA LEU A 47 0.58 -8.27 2.00
C LEU A 47 0.79 -9.80 2.12
N ARG A 48 1.92 -10.35 1.63
CA ARG A 48 2.23 -11.79 1.76
C ARG A 48 2.40 -12.25 3.19
N ASP A 49 2.87 -11.33 4.02
CA ASP A 49 3.33 -11.61 5.38
C ASP A 49 2.57 -10.68 6.35
N ILE A 50 1.25 -10.65 6.21
CA ILE A 50 0.40 -10.01 7.21
C ILE A 50 0.47 -10.92 8.45
N GLU A 51 1.31 -10.55 9.40
CA GLU A 51 1.42 -11.23 10.68
C GLU A 51 0.04 -11.28 11.36
N PRO A 52 -0.59 -12.46 11.53
CA PRO A 52 -1.96 -12.59 12.01
C PRO A 52 -2.16 -11.99 13.41
N SER A 53 -1.08 -11.92 14.18
CA SER A 53 -1.07 -11.40 15.55
C SER A 53 -1.05 -9.87 15.63
N SER A 54 -0.55 -9.19 14.60
CA SER A 54 -0.37 -7.72 14.61
C SER A 54 -1.31 -7.00 13.65
N GLN A 55 -1.89 -7.69 12.66
CA GLN A 55 -2.70 -7.09 11.59
C GLN A 55 -1.98 -5.93 10.87
N LEU A 56 -0.64 -5.94 10.86
CA LEU A 56 0.17 -4.92 10.20
C LEU A 56 0.83 -5.51 8.96
N ALA A 57 0.71 -4.82 7.84
CA ALA A 57 1.46 -5.17 6.63
C ALA A 57 2.90 -4.64 6.72
N ARG A 58 3.85 -5.37 6.14
CA ARG A 58 5.24 -4.93 6.06
C ARG A 58 5.36 -3.78 5.07
N MET A 59 6.01 -2.71 5.52
CA MET A 59 6.03 -1.42 4.84
C MET A 59 7.46 -1.00 4.51
N SER A 60 7.69 -0.67 3.23
CA SER A 60 8.89 0.04 2.80
C SER A 60 8.51 1.49 2.48
N ARG A 61 9.33 2.45 2.95
CA ARG A 61 9.09 3.89 2.78
C ARG A 61 10.18 4.50 1.91
N GLU A 62 9.77 5.17 0.84
CA GLU A 62 10.65 6.03 0.07
C GLU A 62 10.15 7.48 0.07
N LYS A 63 11.08 8.42 0.23
CA LYS A 63 10.79 9.85 0.07
C LYS A 63 10.87 10.16 -1.41
N VAL A 64 9.76 10.55 -2.01
CA VAL A 64 9.70 10.89 -3.42
C VAL A 64 9.33 12.36 -3.54
N THR A 65 10.26 13.17 -4.02
CA THR A 65 10.00 14.58 -4.33
C THR A 65 9.47 14.65 -5.76
N GLY A 66 8.14 14.72 -5.91
CA GLY A 66 7.48 14.96 -7.19
C GLY A 66 6.83 13.72 -7.78
N VAL A 67 5.59 13.45 -7.35
CA VAL A 67 4.69 12.52 -8.04
C VAL A 67 3.38 13.24 -8.29
N ASN A 68 3.02 13.39 -9.56
CA ASN A 68 1.75 13.98 -9.95
C ASN A 68 0.65 12.93 -9.76
N LEU A 69 -0.42 13.31 -9.06
CA LEU A 69 -1.26 12.45 -8.22
C LEU A 69 -2.13 11.39 -8.95
N ALA A 70 -2.10 11.31 -10.28
CA ALA A 70 -3.20 10.66 -11.01
C ALA A 70 -2.93 9.24 -11.52
N HIS A 71 -1.69 8.76 -11.65
CA HIS A 71 -1.46 7.49 -12.36
C HIS A 71 -0.18 6.78 -11.86
N PHE A 72 -0.26 6.14 -10.70
CA PHE A 72 0.73 5.13 -10.34
C PHE A 72 0.28 3.78 -10.90
N THR A 73 0.81 3.40 -12.06
CA THR A 73 0.75 2.02 -12.52
C THR A 73 2.00 1.32 -12.01
N LEU A 74 1.84 0.42 -11.04
CA LEU A 74 2.83 -0.61 -10.75
C LEU A 74 2.93 -1.48 -12.01
N LYS A 75 3.89 -1.18 -12.89
CA LYS A 75 4.23 -2.11 -13.97
C LYS A 75 5.01 -3.24 -13.33
N GLY A 76 4.36 -4.39 -13.15
CA GLY A 76 5.04 -5.64 -12.88
C GLY A 76 6.06 -5.87 -13.99
N HIS A 77 7.34 -5.88 -13.64
CA HIS A 77 8.37 -6.38 -14.54
C HIS A 77 8.27 -7.90 -14.52
N GLU A 78 8.12 -8.50 -15.70
CA GLU A 78 8.11 -9.96 -15.92
C GLU A 78 9.41 -10.61 -15.44
#